data_AF-A0A8T0NWF7-F1
#
_entry.id   AF-A0A8T0NWF7-F1
#
_cell.length_a   1.000
_cell.length_b   1.000
_cell.length_c   1.000
_cell.angle_alpha   90.00
_cell.angle_beta   90.00
_cell.angle_gamma   90.00
#
_symmetry.space_group_name_H-M   'P 1'
#
loop_
_entity.id
_entity.type
_entity.pdbx_description
1 polymer ?
#
loop_
_entity_poly.entity_id
_entity_poly.type
_entity_poly.pdbx_seq_one_letter_code
_entity_poly.pdbx_strand_id
1 'polypeptide(L)'
;MPDLTGLFRTAQTLQEFGGGSFEEPDQSVVNRNYENYYFPPSLHRLSLLYMGTNDLPILFPYSAALKKLDLQFAFLNTEDHCQIVQRCPNLETLEVRDVIGDRGLQVVAQTCKKLQRLRVERGDDDHGGLEDEQGRISQVGVMAVAQGCPELTYWAIHVSDITNAALEAVGTFSRNLNDFRLVLLDREAHITELPLDNGVRALLRGCTKLRRFAFYVRAGVLTDVGLGYVGEFSKGIRYMLLGNVGESDNGILQLSRGCPSLQKLELRGCLFSEHALAMAALQLKSLRYLWVQGYRASPNGADLMAMVRPFWNIEFIAPNQDGPCPDFRKQILAYYSLAGRRTDCPPSVIPLYPAF
;
A
#
# COMPACT_ATOMS: atom_id res chain seq x y z
N MET A 1 -5.78 30.52 -5.25
CA MET A 1 -4.37 30.67 -4.77
C MET A 1 -3.91 32.10 -4.34
N PRO A 2 -4.53 33.24 -4.76
CA PRO A 2 -4.00 34.60 -4.50
C PRO A 2 -3.74 34.93 -3.01
N ASP A 3 -4.59 34.43 -2.12
CA ASP A 3 -4.56 34.71 -0.67
C ASP A 3 -3.34 34.10 0.05
N LEU A 4 -2.62 33.19 -0.59
CA LEU A 4 -1.40 32.56 -0.05
C LEU A 4 -0.12 33.33 -0.39
N THR A 5 -0.18 34.29 -1.32
CA THR A 5 1.00 35.07 -1.73
C THR A 5 1.55 35.90 -0.56
N GLY A 6 0.66 36.52 0.23
CA GLY A 6 1.05 37.27 1.43
C GLY A 6 1.65 36.39 2.52
N LEU A 7 1.08 35.18 2.69
CA LEU A 7 1.61 34.17 3.60
C LEU A 7 3.05 33.80 3.24
N PHE A 8 3.30 33.41 1.99
CA PHE A 8 4.64 32.97 1.58
C PHE A 8 5.70 34.08 1.60
N ARG A 9 5.31 35.35 1.43
CA ARG A 9 6.24 36.48 1.59
C ARG A 9 6.66 36.72 3.04
N THR A 10 5.81 36.37 4.02
CA THR A 10 6.05 36.65 5.44
C THR A 10 6.56 35.42 6.20
N ALA A 11 6.24 34.21 5.74
CA ALA A 11 6.56 32.96 6.41
C ALA A 11 7.99 32.46 6.12
N GLN A 12 9.00 33.22 6.56
CA GLN A 12 10.43 32.94 6.29
C GLN A 12 10.98 31.64 6.90
N THR A 13 10.27 31.04 7.87
CA THR A 13 10.67 29.78 8.53
C THR A 13 9.79 28.59 8.12
N LEU A 14 8.90 28.76 7.14
CA LEU A 14 8.00 27.70 6.69
C LEU A 14 8.78 26.60 5.97
N GLN A 15 8.71 25.38 6.49
CA GLN A 15 9.45 24.22 5.96
C GLN A 15 8.56 23.22 5.22
N GLU A 16 7.28 23.16 5.59
CA GLU A 16 6.28 22.27 5.00
C GLU A 16 5.00 23.04 4.69
N PHE A 17 4.47 22.81 3.50
CA PHE A 17 3.18 23.32 3.07
C PHE A 17 2.40 22.22 2.37
N GLY A 18 1.18 21.97 2.84
CA GLY A 18 0.24 21.03 2.22
C GLY A 18 -1.12 21.70 2.08
N GLY A 19 -1.52 22.02 0.86
CA GLY A 19 -2.79 22.70 0.59
C GLY A 19 -2.74 23.64 -0.60
N GLY A 20 -3.72 24.53 -0.70
CA GLY A 20 -3.92 25.36 -1.89
C GLY A 20 -4.55 24.56 -3.03
N SER A 21 -5.62 25.11 -3.61
CA SER A 21 -6.26 24.56 -4.80
C SER A 21 -5.85 25.38 -6.02
N PHE A 22 -5.43 24.68 -7.07
CA PHE A 22 -5.26 25.26 -8.40
C PHE A 22 -6.54 25.19 -9.24
N GLU A 23 -7.65 24.66 -8.72
CA GLU A 23 -8.98 24.88 -9.30
C GLU A 23 -9.55 26.22 -8.82
N GLU A 24 -9.67 27.19 -9.73
CA GLU A 24 -10.56 28.34 -9.57
C GLU A 24 -11.70 28.19 -10.59
N PRO A 25 -12.98 28.22 -10.19
CA PRO A 25 -14.12 27.91 -11.07
C PRO A 25 -14.31 28.85 -12.28
N ASP A 26 -13.64 30.01 -12.34
CA ASP A 26 -14.08 31.12 -13.19
C ASP A 26 -12.94 31.90 -13.89
N GLN A 27 -11.71 31.38 -13.87
CA GLN A 27 -10.59 31.99 -14.61
C GLN A 27 -10.13 31.09 -15.75
N SER A 28 -10.17 31.62 -16.98
CA SER A 28 -9.53 30.97 -18.12
C SER A 28 -8.04 30.75 -17.81
N VAL A 29 -7.55 29.55 -18.12
CA VAL A 29 -6.17 29.07 -17.88
C VAL A 29 -5.10 30.07 -18.39
N VAL A 30 -5.48 30.92 -19.35
CA VAL A 30 -4.62 31.91 -20.03
C VAL A 30 -4.19 33.08 -19.12
N ASN A 31 -4.89 33.35 -18.01
CA ASN A 31 -4.66 34.57 -17.19
C ASN A 31 -3.98 34.34 -15.83
N ARG A 32 -3.47 33.15 -15.54
CA ARG A 32 -2.79 32.89 -14.26
C ARG A 32 -1.37 33.47 -14.29
N ASN A 33 -1.20 34.67 -13.72
CA ASN A 33 0.12 35.30 -13.60
C ASN A 33 0.91 34.70 -12.41
N TYR A 34 1.77 33.73 -12.71
CA TYR A 34 2.59 33.05 -11.71
C TYR A 34 3.87 33.78 -11.32
N GLU A 35 4.21 34.90 -11.98
CA GLU A 35 5.44 35.66 -11.71
C GLU A 35 5.49 36.21 -10.27
N ASN A 36 4.34 36.28 -9.59
CA ASN A 36 4.25 36.74 -8.21
C ASN A 36 4.29 35.64 -7.14
N TYR A 37 4.28 34.35 -7.54
CA TYR A 37 4.34 33.26 -6.57
C TYR A 37 5.78 32.98 -6.16
N TYR A 38 6.01 33.17 -4.88
CA TYR A 38 7.29 32.93 -4.23
C TYR A 38 7.08 31.88 -3.15
N PHE A 39 7.90 30.83 -3.14
CA PHE A 39 7.98 29.93 -1.99
C PHE A 39 9.13 30.37 -1.08
N PRO A 40 8.96 30.34 0.25
CA PRO A 40 10.04 30.66 1.17
C PRO A 40 11.27 29.79 0.92
N PRO A 41 12.52 30.30 1.05
CA PRO A 41 13.74 29.51 0.82
C PRO A 41 13.88 28.32 1.79
N SER A 42 13.22 28.40 2.95
CA SER A 42 13.16 27.32 3.93
C SER A 42 12.23 26.17 3.53
N LEU A 43 11.37 26.36 2.53
CA LEU A 43 10.36 25.39 2.13
C LEU A 43 11.01 24.23 1.38
N HIS A 44 10.84 23.02 1.89
CA HIS A 44 11.40 21.82 1.27
C HIS A 44 10.46 20.60 1.35
N ARG A 45 9.23 20.76 1.86
CA ARG A 45 8.19 19.72 1.85
C ARG A 45 6.91 20.33 1.29
N LEU A 46 6.40 19.74 0.22
CA LEU A 46 5.30 20.35 -0.53
C LEU A 46 4.24 19.32 -0.92
N SER A 47 2.98 19.69 -0.73
CA SER A 47 1.79 19.03 -1.28
C SER A 47 0.86 20.12 -1.81
N LEU A 48 0.50 20.04 -3.10
CA LEU A 48 -0.34 21.03 -3.77
C LEU A 48 -1.48 20.31 -4.49
N LEU A 49 -2.72 20.71 -4.19
CA LEU A 49 -3.91 20.03 -4.70
C LEU A 49 -4.29 20.56 -6.08
N TYR A 50 -4.67 19.65 -6.97
CA TYR A 50 -5.22 19.93 -8.29
C TYR A 50 -4.29 20.71 -9.22
N MET A 51 -2.98 20.69 -8.96
CA MET A 51 -1.96 21.29 -9.83
C MET A 51 -2.00 20.64 -11.22
N GLY A 52 -2.17 21.44 -12.27
CA GLY A 52 -2.10 20.97 -13.65
C GLY A 52 -0.74 21.25 -14.31
N THR A 53 -0.55 20.71 -15.53
CA THR A 53 0.65 20.88 -16.37
C THR A 53 1.09 22.34 -16.48
N ASN A 54 0.15 23.27 -16.69
CA ASN A 54 0.47 24.70 -16.87
C ASN A 54 0.98 25.38 -15.60
N ASP A 55 0.67 24.80 -14.44
CA ASP A 55 1.02 25.36 -13.14
C ASP A 55 2.37 24.81 -12.66
N LEU A 56 2.77 23.62 -13.12
CA LEU A 56 4.00 22.91 -12.72
C LEU A 56 5.29 23.77 -12.76
N PRO A 57 5.51 24.68 -13.74
CA PRO A 57 6.74 25.48 -13.79
C PRO A 57 7.00 26.33 -12.54
N ILE A 58 5.97 26.64 -11.74
CA ILE A 58 6.11 27.34 -10.44
C ILE A 58 7.07 26.61 -9.47
N LEU A 59 7.21 25.29 -9.61
CA LEU A 59 8.04 24.46 -8.74
C LEU A 59 9.50 24.36 -9.19
N PHE A 60 9.79 24.62 -10.46
CA PHE A 60 11.13 24.40 -11.02
C PHE A 60 12.24 25.19 -10.32
N PRO A 61 12.06 26.45 -9.89
CA PRO A 61 13.10 27.17 -9.15
C PRO A 61 13.44 26.56 -7.79
N TYR A 62 12.52 25.79 -7.20
CA TYR A 62 12.62 25.27 -5.83
C TYR A 62 12.90 23.76 -5.77
N SER A 63 12.80 23.06 -6.91
CA SER A 63 12.84 21.61 -7.00
C SER A 63 14.09 20.99 -6.39
N ALA A 64 15.25 21.63 -6.53
CA ALA A 64 16.51 21.13 -6.00
C ALA A 64 16.57 21.13 -4.47
N ALA A 65 15.77 21.97 -3.81
CA ALA A 65 15.68 22.05 -2.36
C ALA A 65 14.66 21.06 -1.78
N LEU A 66 13.74 20.52 -2.60
CA LEU A 66 12.67 19.66 -2.13
C LEU A 66 13.20 18.33 -1.57
N LYS A 67 12.69 17.99 -0.39
CA LYS A 67 12.88 16.74 0.34
C LYS A 67 11.62 15.88 0.38
N LYS A 68 10.44 16.50 0.34
CA LYS A 68 9.16 15.79 0.23
C LYS A 68 8.31 16.44 -0.85
N LEU A 69 7.76 15.61 -1.73
CA LEU A 69 6.84 16.03 -2.77
C LEU A 69 5.66 15.05 -2.82
N ASP A 70 4.47 15.60 -2.66
CA ASP A 70 3.20 14.86 -2.75
C ASP A 70 2.39 15.45 -3.91
N LEU A 71 2.13 14.59 -4.89
CA LEU A 71 1.40 14.85 -6.12
C LEU A 71 0.19 13.92 -6.25
N GLN A 72 -0.26 13.27 -5.17
CA GLN A 72 -1.35 12.29 -5.24
C GLN A 72 -2.66 12.89 -5.77
N PHE A 73 -2.88 14.18 -5.53
CA PHE A 73 -4.07 14.91 -5.98
C PHE A 73 -3.75 15.93 -7.08
N ALA A 74 -2.61 15.81 -7.75
CA ALA A 74 -2.28 16.64 -8.91
C ALA A 74 -2.96 16.10 -10.18
N PHE A 75 -3.16 16.96 -11.17
CA PHE A 75 -3.66 16.62 -12.50
C PHE A 75 -2.50 16.66 -13.51
N LEU A 76 -1.46 15.88 -13.20
CA LEU A 76 -0.22 15.80 -13.96
C LEU A 76 -0.16 14.46 -14.70
N ASN A 77 0.38 14.50 -15.91
CA ASN A 77 0.58 13.31 -16.74
C ASN A 77 1.98 12.71 -16.51
N THR A 78 2.30 11.61 -17.20
CA THR A 78 3.60 10.92 -17.07
C THR A 78 4.80 11.84 -17.36
N GLU A 79 4.69 12.69 -18.38
CA GLU A 79 5.76 13.60 -18.81
C GLU A 79 6.00 14.68 -17.74
N ASP A 80 4.93 15.24 -17.19
CA ASP A 80 4.99 16.21 -16.10
C ASP A 80 5.71 15.64 -14.87
N HIS A 81 5.37 14.40 -14.48
CA HIS A 81 6.07 13.69 -13.42
C HIS A 81 7.56 13.53 -13.72
N CYS A 82 7.93 13.15 -14.94
CA CYS A 82 9.33 13.05 -15.34
C CYS A 82 10.04 14.42 -15.22
N GLN A 83 9.39 15.49 -15.67
CA GLN A 83 9.95 16.83 -15.66
C GLN A 83 10.22 17.37 -14.25
N ILE A 84 9.32 17.16 -13.30
CA ILE A 84 9.55 17.65 -11.93
C ILE A 84 10.54 16.76 -11.18
N VAL A 85 10.42 15.43 -11.29
CA VAL A 85 11.28 14.49 -10.57
C VAL A 85 12.74 14.61 -10.97
N GLN A 86 13.05 14.77 -12.27
CA GLN A 86 14.44 14.91 -12.75
C GLN A 86 15.17 16.12 -12.14
N ARG A 87 14.41 17.10 -11.59
CA ARG A 87 14.94 18.31 -10.97
C ARG A 87 14.99 18.25 -9.43
N CYS A 88 14.65 17.11 -8.82
CA CYS A 88 14.57 16.90 -7.38
C CYS A 88 15.60 15.88 -6.85
N PRO A 89 16.93 16.14 -6.92
CA PRO A 89 17.96 15.19 -6.50
C PRO A 89 18.02 14.93 -4.98
N ASN A 90 17.43 15.82 -4.16
CA ASN A 90 17.45 15.73 -2.70
C ASN A 90 16.17 15.12 -2.11
N LEU A 91 15.31 14.54 -2.95
CA LEU A 91 14.03 14.01 -2.52
C LEU A 91 14.20 12.79 -1.61
N GLU A 92 13.59 12.85 -0.42
CA GLU A 92 13.57 11.82 0.61
C GLU A 92 12.19 11.11 0.64
N THR A 93 11.11 11.80 0.26
CA THR A 93 9.74 11.28 0.22
C THR A 93 9.03 11.70 -1.07
N LEU A 94 8.47 10.74 -1.79
CA LEU A 94 7.65 10.95 -2.98
C LEU A 94 6.32 10.21 -2.85
N GLU A 95 5.21 10.92 -3.03
CA GLU A 95 3.86 10.36 -3.06
C GLU A 95 3.17 10.77 -4.37
N VAL A 96 2.75 9.80 -5.17
CA VAL A 96 2.22 9.99 -6.54
C VAL A 96 1.11 8.99 -6.84
N ARG A 97 0.40 9.19 -7.96
CA ARG A 97 -0.46 8.15 -8.56
C ARG A 97 0.32 7.31 -9.57
N ASP A 98 -0.26 6.18 -9.97
CA ASP A 98 0.31 5.23 -10.93
C ASP A 98 0.52 5.81 -12.34
N VAL A 99 -0.12 6.94 -12.67
CA VAL A 99 0.17 7.76 -13.86
C VAL A 99 1.65 8.11 -14.03
N ILE A 100 2.47 8.07 -12.97
CA ILE A 100 3.93 8.21 -13.08
C ILE A 100 4.56 7.18 -14.04
N GLY A 101 3.97 5.99 -14.14
CA GLY A 101 4.39 4.91 -15.04
C GLY A 101 5.80 4.38 -14.79
N ASP A 102 6.19 3.35 -15.55
CA ASP A 102 7.56 2.83 -15.52
C ASP A 102 8.59 3.89 -15.91
N ARG A 103 8.25 4.78 -16.85
CA ARG A 103 9.13 5.86 -17.31
C ARG A 103 9.46 6.83 -16.18
N GLY A 104 8.45 7.31 -15.44
CA GLY A 104 8.68 8.18 -14.30
C GLY A 104 9.44 7.48 -13.18
N LEU A 105 9.17 6.19 -12.93
CA LEU A 105 9.94 5.40 -11.97
C LEU A 105 11.41 5.21 -12.36
N GLN A 106 11.72 5.11 -13.66
CA GLN A 106 13.12 5.13 -14.14
C GLN A 106 13.79 6.48 -13.87
N VAL A 107 13.08 7.59 -14.06
CA VAL A 107 13.59 8.93 -13.72
C VAL A 107 13.82 9.04 -12.20
N VAL A 108 12.87 8.59 -11.36
CA VAL A 108 13.04 8.51 -9.91
C VAL A 108 14.31 7.73 -9.57
N ALA A 109 14.49 6.56 -10.16
CA ALA A 109 15.63 5.68 -9.95
C ALA A 109 16.96 6.34 -10.33
N GLN A 110 16.99 7.15 -11.38
CA GLN A 110 18.19 7.85 -11.85
C GLN A 110 18.53 9.07 -11.00
N THR A 111 17.52 9.83 -10.55
CA THR A 111 17.71 11.14 -9.91
C THR A 111 17.72 11.08 -8.39
N CYS A 112 16.78 10.37 -7.75
CA CYS A 112 16.46 10.51 -6.33
C CYS A 112 17.19 9.49 -5.45
N LYS A 113 18.53 9.57 -5.37
CA LYS A 113 19.35 8.58 -4.63
C LYS A 113 19.14 8.55 -3.12
N LYS A 114 18.58 9.63 -2.55
CA LYS A 114 18.27 9.79 -1.12
C LYS A 114 16.83 9.38 -0.77
N LEU A 115 16.10 8.78 -1.70
CA LEU A 115 14.69 8.45 -1.51
C LEU A 115 14.53 7.37 -0.43
N GLN A 116 13.79 7.72 0.63
CA GLN A 116 13.52 6.85 1.77
C GLN A 116 12.08 6.33 1.78
N ARG A 117 11.14 7.11 1.24
CA ARG A 117 9.71 6.75 1.20
C ARG A 117 9.16 6.97 -0.21
N LEU A 118 8.61 5.92 -0.80
CA LEU A 118 7.88 5.98 -2.06
C LEU A 118 6.47 5.42 -1.88
N ARG A 119 5.45 6.20 -2.25
CA ARG A 119 4.06 5.75 -2.33
C ARG A 119 3.54 6.02 -3.74
N VAL A 120 3.06 4.97 -4.38
CA VAL A 120 2.36 5.04 -5.66
C VAL A 120 0.96 4.46 -5.48
N GLU A 121 -0.03 5.34 -5.45
CA GLU A 121 -1.44 4.96 -5.35
C GLU A 121 -2.04 4.66 -6.73
N ARG A 122 -3.07 3.82 -6.74
CA ARG A 122 -3.91 3.64 -7.94
C ARG A 122 -4.61 4.97 -8.27
N GLY A 123 -4.54 5.40 -9.53
CA GLY A 123 -5.34 6.50 -10.06
C GLY A 123 -6.78 6.10 -10.40
N ASP A 124 -7.59 7.08 -10.77
CA ASP A 124 -9.00 6.86 -11.09
C ASP A 124 -9.14 6.10 -12.41
N ASP A 125 -9.86 4.97 -12.37
CA ASP A 125 -10.17 4.13 -13.53
C ASP A 125 -11.55 4.46 -14.13
N ASP A 126 -12.21 5.52 -13.64
CA ASP A 126 -13.62 5.83 -13.91
C ASP A 126 -13.93 6.21 -15.37
N HIS A 127 -12.91 6.31 -16.23
CA HIS A 127 -13.06 6.57 -17.67
C HIS A 127 -12.62 5.42 -18.58
N GLY A 128 -12.45 4.20 -18.05
CA GLY A 128 -12.28 3.00 -18.89
C GLY A 128 -10.93 2.88 -19.60
N GLY A 129 -9.90 3.56 -19.08
CA GLY A 129 -8.52 3.50 -19.55
C GLY A 129 -7.61 4.30 -18.61
N LEU A 130 -6.30 4.06 -18.69
CA LEU A 130 -5.31 4.92 -18.03
C LEU A 130 -5.46 6.35 -18.57
N GLU A 131 -5.38 7.37 -17.71
CA GLU A 131 -5.34 8.79 -18.14
C GLU A 131 -4.20 9.06 -19.14
N ASP A 132 -3.17 8.19 -19.15
CA ASP A 132 -2.09 8.08 -20.14
C ASP A 132 -1.80 6.61 -20.46
N GLU A 133 -1.63 6.21 -21.73
CA GLU A 133 -1.16 4.86 -22.09
C GLU A 133 0.18 4.47 -21.42
N GLN A 134 0.98 5.47 -21.04
CA GLN A 134 2.26 5.33 -20.34
C GLN A 134 2.13 5.24 -18.81
N GLY A 135 0.95 5.47 -18.23
CA GLY A 135 0.67 5.41 -16.79
C GLY A 135 0.65 3.99 -16.20
N ARG A 136 1.36 3.05 -16.82
CA ARG A 136 1.43 1.65 -16.43
C ARG A 136 2.72 1.39 -15.67
N ILE A 137 2.60 0.72 -14.53
CA ILE A 137 3.74 0.27 -13.74
C ILE A 137 3.85 -1.25 -13.82
N SER A 138 5.02 -1.74 -14.21
CA SER A 138 5.35 -3.15 -14.35
C SER A 138 6.62 -3.52 -13.57
N GLN A 139 7.13 -4.74 -13.78
CA GLN A 139 8.46 -5.18 -13.35
C GLN A 139 9.57 -4.18 -13.74
N VAL A 140 9.44 -3.44 -14.84
CA VAL A 140 10.48 -2.52 -15.32
C VAL A 140 10.70 -1.39 -14.31
N GLY A 141 9.64 -0.69 -13.91
CA GLY A 141 9.70 0.40 -12.94
C GLY A 141 10.10 -0.09 -11.55
N VAL A 142 9.58 -1.27 -11.13
CA VAL A 142 9.95 -1.88 -9.85
C VAL A 142 11.45 -2.22 -9.80
N MET A 143 11.99 -2.86 -10.83
CA MET A 143 13.42 -3.17 -10.90
C MET A 143 14.28 -1.90 -10.92
N ALA A 144 13.87 -0.90 -11.69
CA ALA A 144 14.58 0.38 -11.77
C ALA A 144 14.68 1.04 -10.40
N VAL A 145 13.57 1.18 -9.67
CA VAL A 145 13.56 1.80 -8.33
C VAL A 145 14.35 0.98 -7.34
N ALA A 146 14.21 -0.35 -7.33
CA ALA A 146 14.96 -1.21 -6.44
C ALA A 146 16.47 -1.00 -6.58
N GLN A 147 16.97 -0.91 -7.82
CA GLN A 147 18.39 -0.69 -8.14
C GLN A 147 18.83 0.77 -7.93
N GLY A 148 17.94 1.72 -8.16
CA GLY A 148 18.26 3.15 -8.17
C GLY A 148 18.20 3.84 -6.81
N CYS A 149 17.39 3.32 -5.87
CA CYS A 149 17.05 3.97 -4.60
C CYS A 149 17.43 3.10 -3.37
N PRO A 150 18.72 3.03 -3.00
CA PRO A 150 19.22 2.11 -1.96
C PRO A 150 18.82 2.49 -0.52
N GLU A 151 18.36 3.72 -0.31
CA GLU A 151 17.96 4.25 1.00
C GLU A 151 16.49 4.00 1.35
N LEU A 152 15.74 3.30 0.48
CA LEU A 152 14.32 3.03 0.71
C LEU A 152 14.09 2.28 2.03
N THR A 153 13.23 2.86 2.86
CA THR A 153 12.75 2.29 4.13
C THR A 153 11.25 2.00 4.12
N TYR A 154 10.49 2.71 3.28
CA TYR A 154 9.06 2.52 3.05
C TYR A 154 8.79 2.52 1.55
N TRP A 155 8.09 1.50 1.06
CA TRP A 155 7.66 1.45 -0.33
C TRP A 155 6.27 0.81 -0.43
N ALA A 156 5.30 1.60 -0.90
CA ALA A 156 3.97 1.12 -1.23
C ALA A 156 3.68 1.39 -2.71
N ILE A 157 3.27 0.37 -3.46
CA ILE A 157 3.10 0.48 -4.91
C ILE A 157 1.93 -0.37 -5.42
N HIS A 158 1.12 0.23 -6.28
CA HIS A 158 0.16 -0.46 -7.12
C HIS A 158 0.81 -0.72 -8.49
N VAL A 159 0.78 -1.97 -8.94
CA VAL A 159 1.41 -2.40 -10.20
C VAL A 159 0.38 -3.10 -11.09
N SER A 160 0.53 -3.00 -12.40
CA SER A 160 -0.28 -3.73 -13.38
C SER A 160 0.33 -5.10 -13.74
N ASP A 161 1.64 -5.26 -13.61
CA ASP A 161 2.36 -6.51 -13.90
C ASP A 161 3.62 -6.64 -13.02
N ILE A 162 4.08 -7.86 -12.77
CA ILE A 162 5.22 -8.14 -11.89
C ILE A 162 5.80 -9.54 -12.17
N THR A 163 7.08 -9.76 -11.83
CA THR A 163 7.81 -11.02 -12.05
C THR A 163 8.61 -11.45 -10.82
N ASN A 164 9.06 -12.70 -10.78
CA ASN A 164 9.96 -13.20 -9.72
C ASN A 164 11.26 -12.39 -9.69
N ALA A 165 11.81 -12.07 -10.87
CA ALA A 165 13.03 -11.28 -11.01
C ALA A 165 12.90 -9.86 -10.41
N ALA A 166 11.73 -9.23 -10.53
CA ALA A 166 11.50 -7.92 -9.93
C ALA A 166 11.48 -7.99 -8.39
N LEU A 167 10.80 -8.99 -7.81
CA LEU A 167 10.79 -9.19 -6.35
C LEU A 167 12.18 -9.56 -5.81
N GLU A 168 12.94 -10.35 -6.56
CA GLU A 168 14.34 -10.66 -6.24
C GLU A 168 15.22 -9.40 -6.27
N ALA A 169 15.01 -8.50 -7.22
CA ALA A 169 15.70 -7.20 -7.26
C ALA A 169 15.39 -6.37 -6.00
N VAL A 170 14.13 -6.33 -5.55
CA VAL A 170 13.77 -5.66 -4.28
C VAL A 170 14.54 -6.28 -3.10
N GLY A 171 14.54 -7.61 -2.98
CA GLY A 171 15.31 -8.31 -1.94
C GLY A 171 16.81 -8.06 -2.00
N THR A 172 17.35 -7.91 -3.21
CA THR A 172 18.78 -7.75 -3.44
C THR A 172 19.27 -6.35 -3.11
N PHE A 173 18.56 -5.33 -3.58
CA PHE A 173 19.02 -3.94 -3.54
C PHE A 173 18.36 -3.10 -2.43
N SER A 174 17.11 -3.36 -2.05
CA SER A 174 16.35 -2.56 -1.08
C SER A 174 16.46 -3.11 0.36
N ARG A 175 17.70 -3.30 0.83
CA ARG A 175 18.03 -3.98 2.12
C ARG A 175 17.56 -3.21 3.37
N ASN A 176 17.24 -1.93 3.23
CA ASN A 176 16.82 -1.06 4.34
C ASN A 176 15.30 -0.99 4.55
N LEU A 177 14.51 -1.71 3.73
CA LEU A 177 13.05 -1.70 3.83
C LEU A 177 12.55 -2.18 5.19
N ASN A 178 11.72 -1.35 5.82
CA ASN A 178 10.99 -1.65 7.05
C ASN A 178 9.50 -1.90 6.77
N ASP A 179 8.95 -1.29 5.74
CA ASP A 179 7.55 -1.42 5.30
C ASP A 179 7.50 -1.56 3.78
N PHE A 180 7.04 -2.71 3.29
CA PHE A 180 6.88 -2.97 1.86
C PHE A 180 5.45 -3.41 1.58
N ARG A 181 4.80 -2.75 0.61
CA ARG A 181 3.41 -3.01 0.23
C ARG A 181 3.29 -3.06 -1.28
N LEU A 182 2.82 -4.18 -1.79
CA LEU A 182 2.55 -4.35 -3.21
C LEU A 182 1.09 -4.76 -3.41
N VAL A 183 0.43 -4.07 -4.33
CA VAL A 183 -0.90 -4.41 -4.83
C VAL A 183 -0.81 -4.65 -6.33
N LEU A 184 -1.15 -5.86 -6.78
CA LEU A 184 -1.28 -6.16 -8.20
C LEU A 184 -2.73 -5.89 -8.64
N LEU A 185 -2.88 -4.92 -9.55
CA LEU A 185 -4.16 -4.49 -10.08
C LEU A 185 -4.75 -5.52 -11.04
N ASP A 186 -6.07 -5.61 -11.08
CA ASP A 186 -6.80 -6.51 -11.99
C ASP A 186 -7.11 -5.83 -13.33
N ARG A 187 -6.10 -5.18 -13.92
CA ARG A 187 -6.21 -4.49 -15.22
C ARG A 187 -5.81 -5.38 -16.39
N GLU A 188 -4.71 -6.12 -16.24
CA GLU A 188 -4.14 -6.94 -17.30
C GLU A 188 -4.76 -8.33 -17.32
N ALA A 189 -5.24 -8.81 -18.47
CA ALA A 189 -5.78 -10.16 -18.55
C ALA A 189 -4.71 -11.24 -18.28
N HIS A 190 -3.45 -10.95 -18.59
CA HIS A 190 -2.33 -11.87 -18.45
C HIS A 190 -1.23 -11.24 -17.59
N ILE A 191 -0.75 -11.94 -16.57
CA ILE A 191 0.50 -11.59 -15.86
C ILE A 191 1.66 -12.25 -16.58
N THR A 192 2.79 -11.56 -16.68
CA THR A 192 4.00 -12.08 -17.35
C THR A 192 4.49 -13.40 -16.75
N GLU A 193 4.46 -13.53 -15.42
CA GLU A 193 4.97 -14.71 -14.72
C GLU A 193 4.10 -15.09 -13.52
N LEU A 194 3.70 -16.36 -13.45
CA LEU A 194 2.97 -16.96 -12.32
C LEU A 194 3.44 -18.42 -12.15
N PRO A 195 3.62 -18.94 -10.91
CA PRO A 195 3.50 -18.24 -9.63
C PRO A 195 4.77 -17.45 -9.25
N LEU A 196 4.65 -16.56 -8.25
CA LEU A 196 5.70 -15.66 -7.77
C LEU A 196 6.39 -16.12 -6.47
N ASP A 197 6.31 -17.40 -6.15
CA ASP A 197 6.78 -17.95 -4.88
C ASP A 197 8.28 -17.69 -4.63
N ASN A 198 9.12 -17.86 -5.66
CA ASN A 198 10.57 -17.71 -5.55
C ASN A 198 11.00 -16.24 -5.38
N GLY A 199 10.28 -15.32 -6.00
CA GLY A 199 10.48 -13.89 -5.90
C GLY A 199 10.11 -13.39 -4.50
N VAL A 200 8.98 -13.82 -3.95
CA VAL A 200 8.60 -13.53 -2.56
C VAL A 200 9.62 -14.11 -1.58
N ARG A 201 10.10 -15.33 -1.83
CA ARG A 201 11.19 -15.94 -1.05
C ARG A 201 12.45 -15.08 -1.07
N ALA A 202 12.90 -14.67 -2.26
CA ALA A 202 14.11 -13.85 -2.42
C ALA A 202 13.96 -12.49 -1.73
N LEU A 203 12.80 -11.83 -1.91
CA LEU A 203 12.46 -10.56 -1.26
C LEU A 203 12.58 -10.65 0.26
N LEU A 204 11.90 -11.63 0.87
CA LEU A 204 11.84 -11.76 2.33
C LEU A 204 13.18 -12.22 2.93
N ARG A 205 13.95 -13.04 2.21
CA ARG A 205 15.35 -13.35 2.58
C ARG A 205 16.25 -12.13 2.51
N GLY A 206 15.99 -11.24 1.55
CA GLY A 206 16.79 -10.06 1.28
C GLY A 206 16.58 -8.92 2.26
N CYS A 207 15.31 -8.58 2.49
CA CYS A 207 14.84 -7.45 3.29
C CYS A 207 14.65 -7.81 4.78
N THR A 208 15.73 -8.13 5.47
CA THR A 208 15.70 -8.62 6.87
C THR A 208 15.23 -7.59 7.91
N LYS A 209 15.17 -6.31 7.54
CA LYS A 209 14.65 -5.22 8.39
C LYS A 209 13.13 -5.08 8.36
N LEU A 210 12.42 -5.79 7.47
CA LEU A 210 10.97 -5.67 7.34
C LEU A 210 10.25 -5.92 8.68
N ARG A 211 9.29 -5.02 8.96
CA ARG A 211 8.37 -5.08 10.10
C ARG A 211 6.92 -5.05 9.65
N ARG A 212 6.64 -4.54 8.46
CA ARG A 212 5.31 -4.46 7.87
C ARG A 212 5.41 -4.96 6.43
N PHE A 213 4.52 -5.86 6.06
CA PHE A 213 4.49 -6.46 4.74
C PHE A 213 3.05 -6.52 4.23
N ALA A 214 2.78 -6.01 3.05
CA ALA A 214 1.49 -6.17 2.41
C ALA A 214 1.67 -6.72 0.99
N PHE A 215 0.92 -7.76 0.67
CA PHE A 215 0.97 -8.42 -0.62
C PHE A 215 -0.45 -8.79 -1.05
N TYR A 216 -1.06 -7.88 -1.79
CA TYR A 216 -2.41 -8.04 -2.31
C TYR A 216 -2.31 -8.34 -3.80
N VAL A 217 -2.62 -9.57 -4.19
CA VAL A 217 -2.40 -10.03 -5.56
C VAL A 217 -3.66 -10.66 -6.13
N ARG A 218 -3.57 -11.27 -7.31
CA ARG A 218 -4.64 -12.06 -7.91
C ARG A 218 -4.51 -13.52 -7.48
N ALA A 219 -5.62 -14.27 -7.57
CA ALA A 219 -5.59 -15.71 -7.32
C ALA A 219 -4.55 -16.40 -8.23
N GLY A 220 -3.82 -17.37 -7.68
CA GLY A 220 -2.76 -18.10 -8.39
C GLY A 220 -1.39 -17.40 -8.42
N VAL A 221 -1.28 -16.17 -7.94
CA VAL A 221 0.01 -15.45 -7.89
C VAL A 221 0.94 -15.98 -6.81
N LEU A 222 0.40 -16.35 -5.64
CA LEU A 222 1.18 -16.91 -4.54
C LEU A 222 0.55 -18.22 -4.09
N THR A 223 1.27 -19.32 -4.23
CA THR A 223 0.77 -20.66 -3.88
C THR A 223 0.90 -20.94 -2.38
N ASP A 224 0.46 -22.13 -1.95
CA ASP A 224 0.71 -22.60 -0.60
C ASP A 224 2.22 -22.71 -0.29
N VAL A 225 3.06 -23.04 -1.28
CA VAL A 225 4.53 -23.06 -1.14
C VAL A 225 5.07 -21.65 -0.89
N GLY A 226 4.57 -20.67 -1.66
CA GLY A 226 4.89 -19.26 -1.46
C GLY A 226 4.54 -18.78 -0.05
N LEU A 227 3.36 -19.15 0.47
CA LEU A 227 2.97 -18.84 1.85
C LEU A 227 3.86 -19.55 2.90
N GLY A 228 4.32 -20.76 2.62
CA GLY A 228 5.35 -21.43 3.42
C GLY A 228 6.63 -20.61 3.53
N TYR A 229 7.12 -20.05 2.41
CA TYR A 229 8.27 -19.13 2.42
C TYR A 229 7.98 -17.83 3.17
N VAL A 230 6.77 -17.28 3.07
CA VAL A 230 6.37 -16.12 3.89
C VAL A 230 6.53 -16.45 5.37
N GLY A 231 6.02 -17.60 5.82
CA GLY A 231 6.23 -18.09 7.18
C GLY A 231 7.71 -18.20 7.55
N GLU A 232 8.51 -18.87 6.73
CA GLU A 232 9.92 -19.17 7.01
C GLU A 232 10.80 -17.91 7.17
N PHE A 233 10.59 -16.91 6.32
CA PHE A 233 11.49 -15.74 6.21
C PHE A 233 10.96 -14.46 6.87
N SER A 234 9.77 -14.47 7.45
CA SER A 234 9.14 -13.27 8.04
C SER A 234 9.26 -13.16 9.57
N LYS A 235 10.32 -13.69 10.16
CA LYS A 235 10.46 -13.80 11.64
C LYS A 235 10.33 -12.47 12.40
N GLY A 236 10.73 -11.36 11.77
CA GLY A 236 10.68 -10.01 12.35
C GLY A 236 9.40 -9.21 12.04
N ILE A 237 8.53 -9.71 11.16
CA ILE A 237 7.35 -8.97 10.70
C ILE A 237 6.27 -8.96 11.80
N ARG A 238 5.69 -7.78 12.04
CA ARG A 238 4.66 -7.53 13.06
C ARG A 238 3.29 -7.24 12.47
N TYR A 239 3.24 -6.77 11.22
CA TYR A 239 2.01 -6.49 10.49
C TYR A 239 2.05 -7.16 9.12
N MET A 240 1.01 -7.92 8.79
CA MET A 240 0.79 -8.48 7.46
C MET A 240 -0.60 -8.15 6.94
N LEU A 241 -0.68 -7.72 5.68
CA LEU A 241 -1.91 -7.68 4.90
C LEU A 241 -1.72 -8.57 3.66
N LEU A 242 -2.51 -9.62 3.51
CA LEU A 242 -2.41 -10.53 2.37
C LEU A 242 -3.75 -10.62 1.64
N GLY A 243 -3.71 -10.51 0.31
CA GLY A 243 -4.89 -10.52 -0.56
C GLY A 243 -4.81 -11.58 -1.64
N ASN A 244 -5.84 -12.43 -1.75
CA ASN A 244 -5.96 -13.52 -2.72
C ASN A 244 -4.72 -14.43 -2.83
N VAL A 245 -4.10 -14.74 -1.68
CA VAL A 245 -2.93 -15.61 -1.59
C VAL A 245 -3.32 -17.03 -1.16
N GLY A 246 -2.52 -18.00 -1.54
CA GLY A 246 -2.71 -19.41 -1.19
C GLY A 246 -3.78 -20.09 -2.05
N GLU A 247 -3.74 -21.41 -2.01
CA GLU A 247 -4.62 -22.30 -2.77
C GLU A 247 -5.50 -23.13 -1.83
N SER A 248 -4.99 -23.43 -0.63
CA SER A 248 -5.69 -24.24 0.36
C SER A 248 -5.37 -23.84 1.79
N ASP A 249 -6.04 -24.49 2.74
CA ASP A 249 -5.79 -24.32 4.18
C ASP A 249 -4.34 -24.63 4.57
N ASN A 250 -3.62 -25.46 3.80
CA ASN A 250 -2.22 -25.75 4.07
C ASN A 250 -1.35 -24.49 3.99
N GLY A 251 -1.62 -23.55 3.08
CA GLY A 251 -0.84 -22.30 2.96
C GLY A 251 -0.85 -21.47 4.24
N ILE A 252 -2.03 -21.19 4.81
CA ILE A 252 -2.13 -20.39 6.05
C ILE A 252 -1.57 -21.13 7.27
N LEU A 253 -1.70 -22.46 7.30
CA LEU A 253 -1.12 -23.28 8.36
C LEU A 253 0.41 -23.30 8.30
N GLN A 254 1.02 -23.31 7.12
CA GLN A 254 2.47 -23.18 6.99
C GLN A 254 2.97 -21.79 7.40
N LEU A 255 2.29 -20.73 6.95
CA LEU A 255 2.60 -19.36 7.34
C LEU A 255 2.57 -19.18 8.87
N SER A 256 1.52 -19.68 9.52
CA SER A 256 1.30 -19.47 10.96
C SER A 256 2.34 -20.13 11.86
N ARG A 257 3.04 -21.17 11.39
CA ARG A 257 4.16 -21.81 12.11
C ARG A 257 5.44 -20.98 12.12
N GLY A 258 5.62 -20.11 11.12
CA GLY A 258 6.89 -19.41 10.88
C GLY A 258 6.97 -17.95 11.36
N CYS A 259 5.84 -17.36 11.77
CA CYS A 259 5.72 -15.92 12.06
C CYS A 259 5.63 -15.58 13.57
N PRO A 260 6.71 -15.73 14.37
CA PRO A 260 6.66 -15.59 15.83
C PRO A 260 6.39 -14.17 16.32
N SER A 261 6.67 -13.13 15.51
CA SER A 261 6.52 -11.72 15.89
C SER A 261 5.25 -11.08 15.36
N LEU A 262 4.42 -11.81 14.62
CA LEU A 262 3.24 -11.25 13.94
C LEU A 262 2.18 -10.86 14.96
N GLN A 263 1.81 -9.58 14.97
CA GLN A 263 0.85 -9.00 15.94
C GLN A 263 -0.49 -8.67 15.30
N LYS A 264 -0.48 -8.26 14.02
CA LYS A 264 -1.66 -7.87 13.27
C LYS A 264 -1.66 -8.58 11.92
N LEU A 265 -2.67 -9.39 11.67
CA LEU A 265 -2.88 -10.10 10.40
C LEU A 265 -4.20 -9.65 9.78
N GLU A 266 -4.13 -9.19 8.54
CA GLU A 266 -5.28 -8.83 7.71
C GLU A 266 -5.29 -9.72 6.46
N LEU A 267 -6.40 -10.40 6.21
CA LEU A 267 -6.57 -11.30 5.06
C LEU A 267 -7.80 -10.87 4.25
N ARG A 268 -7.67 -10.83 2.93
CA ARG A 268 -8.80 -10.53 2.04
C ARG A 268 -8.86 -11.47 0.84
N GLY A 269 -10.05 -11.98 0.52
CA GLY A 269 -10.29 -12.82 -0.66
C GLY A 269 -9.46 -14.11 -0.66
N CYS A 270 -9.13 -14.65 0.52
CA CYS A 270 -8.35 -15.88 0.64
C CYS A 270 -9.30 -17.06 0.87
N LEU A 271 -9.14 -18.15 0.13
CA LEU A 271 -10.04 -19.31 0.18
C LEU A 271 -9.79 -20.24 1.39
N PHE A 272 -9.38 -19.69 2.53
CA PHE A 272 -9.15 -20.46 3.76
C PHE A 272 -10.46 -20.78 4.48
N SER A 273 -10.56 -21.96 5.09
CA SER A 273 -11.68 -22.32 5.95
C SER A 273 -11.63 -21.60 7.30
N GLU A 274 -12.78 -21.44 7.95
CA GLU A 274 -12.87 -20.97 9.34
C GLU A 274 -11.97 -21.76 10.29
N HIS A 275 -12.00 -23.09 10.18
CA HIS A 275 -11.18 -23.96 11.01
C HIS A 275 -9.69 -23.67 10.83
N ALA A 276 -9.21 -23.54 9.59
CA ALA A 276 -7.81 -23.23 9.32
C ALA A 276 -7.39 -21.86 9.85
N LEU A 277 -8.27 -20.85 9.72
CA LEU A 277 -8.05 -19.51 10.28
C LEU A 277 -7.96 -19.55 11.82
N ALA A 278 -8.84 -20.31 12.48
CA ALA A 278 -8.82 -20.48 13.92
C ALA A 278 -7.52 -21.18 14.38
N MET A 279 -7.12 -22.25 13.70
CA MET A 279 -5.87 -22.97 14.01
C MET A 279 -4.63 -22.11 13.76
N ALA A 280 -4.62 -21.30 12.69
CA ALA A 280 -3.56 -20.35 12.42
C ALA A 280 -3.45 -19.28 13.51
N ALA A 281 -4.58 -18.74 13.98
CA ALA A 281 -4.62 -17.76 15.06
C ALA A 281 -4.03 -18.31 16.38
N LEU A 282 -4.22 -19.60 16.68
CA LEU A 282 -3.61 -20.25 17.84
C LEU A 282 -2.10 -20.49 17.69
N GLN A 283 -1.63 -20.75 16.46
CA GLN A 283 -0.20 -20.98 16.18
C GLN A 283 0.61 -19.67 16.22
N LEU A 284 -0.01 -18.54 15.84
CA LEU A 284 0.59 -17.21 15.86
C LEU A 284 0.66 -16.63 17.29
N LYS A 285 1.69 -17.02 18.04
CA LYS A 285 1.85 -16.71 19.48
C LYS A 285 1.82 -15.22 19.84
N SER A 286 2.22 -14.33 18.92
CA SER A 286 2.24 -12.88 19.14
C SER A 286 0.98 -12.16 18.65
N LEU A 287 0.03 -12.88 18.04
CA LEU A 287 -1.12 -12.28 17.38
C LEU A 287 -2.04 -11.62 18.39
N ARG A 288 -2.41 -10.37 18.10
CA ARG A 288 -3.30 -9.56 18.95
C ARG A 288 -4.50 -9.01 18.20
N TYR A 289 -4.44 -9.03 16.87
CA TYR A 289 -5.48 -8.55 15.99
C TYR A 289 -5.50 -9.42 14.73
N LEU A 290 -6.68 -9.92 14.38
CA LEU A 290 -6.98 -10.65 13.17
C LEU A 290 -8.19 -10.00 12.51
N TRP A 291 -8.06 -9.62 11.24
CA TRP A 291 -9.20 -9.27 10.40
C TRP A 291 -9.18 -10.11 9.14
N VAL A 292 -10.33 -10.65 8.76
CA VAL A 292 -10.48 -11.49 7.57
C VAL A 292 -11.72 -11.07 6.82
N GLN A 293 -11.64 -10.90 5.51
CA GLN A 293 -12.79 -10.73 4.63
C GLN A 293 -12.72 -11.72 3.46
N GLY A 294 -13.82 -12.40 3.16
CA GLY A 294 -13.88 -13.34 2.04
C GLY A 294 -13.09 -14.61 2.30
N TYR A 295 -13.70 -15.51 3.07
CA TYR A 295 -13.18 -16.81 3.50
C TYR A 295 -14.29 -17.87 3.36
N ARG A 296 -13.93 -19.16 3.42
CA ARG A 296 -14.91 -20.26 3.37
C ARG A 296 -15.59 -20.42 4.73
N ALA A 297 -16.79 -19.86 4.86
CA ALA A 297 -17.57 -19.87 6.09
C ALA A 297 -18.22 -21.23 6.36
N SER A 298 -18.30 -21.64 7.63
CA SER A 298 -19.15 -22.77 8.03
C SER A 298 -20.61 -22.29 8.14
N PRO A 299 -21.61 -23.19 8.10
CA PRO A 299 -23.03 -22.80 8.15
C PRO A 299 -23.42 -22.00 9.41
N ASN A 300 -22.71 -22.17 10.52
CA ASN A 300 -23.07 -21.61 11.83
C ASN A 300 -21.91 -20.88 12.53
N GLY A 301 -20.76 -20.70 11.88
CA GLY A 301 -19.58 -20.06 12.47
C GLY A 301 -18.91 -20.85 13.60
N ALA A 302 -19.32 -22.11 13.84
CA ALA A 302 -18.86 -22.90 14.98
C ALA A 302 -17.36 -23.18 14.94
N ASP A 303 -16.77 -23.27 13.75
CA ASP A 303 -15.35 -23.55 13.58
C ASP A 303 -14.47 -22.40 14.10
N LEU A 304 -14.97 -21.16 14.11
CA LEU A 304 -14.26 -20.02 14.71
C LEU A 304 -14.15 -20.14 16.23
N MET A 305 -15.02 -20.93 16.88
CA MET A 305 -14.95 -21.16 18.32
C MET A 305 -13.69 -21.95 18.72
N ALA A 306 -13.02 -22.62 17.77
CA ALA A 306 -11.77 -23.32 18.03
C ALA A 306 -10.63 -22.38 18.50
N MET A 307 -10.68 -21.08 18.19
CA MET A 307 -9.68 -20.11 18.65
C MET A 307 -10.04 -19.35 19.93
N VAL A 308 -11.11 -19.76 20.62
CA VAL A 308 -11.53 -19.18 21.90
C VAL A 308 -10.43 -19.31 22.95
N ARG A 309 -10.14 -18.21 23.65
CA ARG A 309 -9.17 -18.13 24.74
C ARG A 309 -9.42 -16.86 25.59
N PRO A 310 -8.88 -16.77 26.82
CA PRO A 310 -9.10 -15.61 27.68
C PRO A 310 -8.74 -14.29 26.99
N PHE A 311 -9.56 -13.26 27.18
CA PHE A 311 -9.40 -11.91 26.63
C PHE A 311 -9.47 -11.81 25.10
N TRP A 312 -9.73 -12.89 24.36
CA TRP A 312 -9.78 -12.89 22.90
C TRP A 312 -11.21 -12.71 22.40
N ASN A 313 -11.59 -11.49 22.02
CA ASN A 313 -12.90 -11.20 21.45
C ASN A 313 -12.96 -11.70 20.00
N ILE A 314 -14.11 -12.25 19.60
CA ILE A 314 -14.38 -12.67 18.23
C ILE A 314 -15.71 -12.05 17.80
N GLU A 315 -15.69 -11.30 16.72
CA GLU A 315 -16.82 -10.61 16.12
C GLU A 315 -16.97 -11.06 14.66
N PHE A 316 -18.20 -11.40 14.28
CA PHE A 316 -18.59 -11.68 12.90
C PHE A 316 -19.36 -10.49 12.34
N ILE A 317 -19.04 -10.08 11.12
CA ILE A 317 -19.65 -8.92 10.48
C ILE A 317 -20.38 -9.38 9.21
N ALA A 318 -21.71 -9.29 9.24
CA ALA A 318 -22.59 -9.61 8.12
C ALA A 318 -23.04 -8.31 7.42
N PRO A 319 -22.73 -8.11 6.13
CA PRO A 319 -23.08 -6.88 5.42
C PRO A 319 -24.58 -6.64 5.27
N ASN A 320 -25.44 -7.68 5.22
CA ASN A 320 -26.89 -7.57 5.05
C ASN A 320 -27.63 -8.57 5.93
N GLN A 321 -28.74 -8.15 6.55
CA GLN A 321 -29.65 -9.03 7.31
C GLN A 321 -30.78 -9.63 6.45
N ASP A 322 -31.03 -9.11 5.24
CA ASP A 322 -32.21 -9.45 4.41
C ASP A 322 -31.93 -10.48 3.27
N GLY A 323 -30.88 -11.30 3.38
CA GLY A 323 -30.63 -12.37 2.40
C GLY A 323 -29.32 -13.14 2.61
N PRO A 324 -29.11 -14.26 1.89
CA PRO A 324 -27.86 -15.03 1.99
C PRO A 324 -26.67 -14.15 1.58
N CYS A 325 -25.80 -13.88 2.55
CA CYS A 325 -24.59 -13.10 2.32
C CYS A 325 -23.53 -13.94 1.58
N PRO A 326 -23.03 -13.49 0.42
CA PRO A 326 -21.95 -14.18 -0.26
C PRO A 326 -20.69 -14.24 0.61
N ASP A 327 -19.99 -15.39 0.58
CA ASP A 327 -18.78 -15.62 1.38
C ASP A 327 -17.72 -14.52 1.24
N PHE A 328 -17.57 -13.96 0.03
CA PHE A 328 -16.61 -12.88 -0.25
C PHE A 328 -16.88 -11.57 0.51
N ARG A 329 -18.07 -11.38 1.10
CA ARG A 329 -18.43 -10.18 1.86
C ARG A 329 -18.40 -10.37 3.38
N LYS A 330 -18.44 -11.62 3.86
CA LYS A 330 -18.40 -11.94 5.29
C LYS A 330 -17.05 -11.52 5.88
N GLN A 331 -17.08 -11.00 7.10
CA GLN A 331 -15.86 -10.62 7.80
C GLN A 331 -15.77 -11.21 9.21
N ILE A 332 -14.53 -11.46 9.63
CA ILE A 332 -14.17 -11.80 11.00
C ILE A 332 -13.28 -10.69 11.52
N LEU A 333 -13.55 -10.24 12.73
CA LEU A 333 -12.67 -9.40 13.52
C LEU A 333 -12.40 -10.10 14.85
N ALA A 334 -11.14 -10.34 15.19
CA ALA A 334 -10.78 -10.90 16.47
C ALA A 334 -9.58 -10.18 17.09
N TYR A 335 -9.64 -9.91 18.40
CA TYR A 335 -8.66 -9.06 19.07
C TYR A 335 -8.58 -9.33 20.57
N TYR A 336 -7.41 -9.07 21.17
CA TYR A 336 -7.28 -9.10 22.62
C TYR A 336 -7.86 -7.83 23.28
N SER A 337 -8.64 -7.99 24.35
CA SER A 337 -9.22 -6.91 25.16
C SER A 337 -9.29 -7.31 26.64
N LEU A 338 -8.79 -6.43 27.52
CA LEU A 338 -8.99 -6.56 28.97
C LEU A 338 -10.37 -6.07 29.42
N ALA A 339 -11.07 -5.30 28.58
CA ALA A 339 -12.41 -4.79 28.85
C ALA A 339 -13.51 -5.84 28.58
N GLY A 340 -13.14 -7.01 28.04
CA GLY A 340 -14.09 -7.99 27.53
C GLY A 340 -14.79 -7.48 26.27
N ARG A 341 -16.02 -7.95 26.05
CA ARG A 341 -16.88 -7.60 24.92
C ARG A 341 -17.29 -6.13 24.96
N ARG A 342 -17.42 -5.52 23.78
CA ARG A 342 -17.98 -4.16 23.63
C ARG A 342 -19.51 -4.13 23.76
N THR A 343 -20.07 -3.01 24.22
CA THR A 343 -21.51 -2.83 24.48
C THR A 343 -22.25 -2.07 23.38
N ASP A 344 -21.53 -1.57 22.38
CA ASP A 344 -21.97 -0.67 21.31
C ASP A 344 -21.91 -1.32 19.92
N CYS A 345 -22.11 -2.65 19.85
CA CYS A 345 -22.17 -3.37 18.57
C CYS A 345 -23.38 -2.90 17.74
N PRO A 346 -23.19 -2.45 16.48
CA PRO A 346 -24.30 -2.23 15.57
C PRO A 346 -24.95 -3.58 15.18
N PRO A 347 -26.19 -3.58 14.65
CA PRO A 347 -26.91 -4.81 14.31
C PRO A 347 -26.19 -5.74 13.31
N SER A 348 -25.31 -5.19 12.47
CA SER A 348 -24.51 -5.95 11.50
C SER A 348 -23.33 -6.72 12.12
N VAL A 349 -23.04 -6.49 13.41
CA VAL A 349 -21.94 -7.11 14.14
C VAL A 349 -22.49 -8.10 15.16
N ILE A 350 -22.09 -9.36 15.03
CA ILE A 350 -22.48 -10.47 15.88
C ILE A 350 -21.27 -10.90 16.72
N PRO A 351 -21.24 -10.59 18.04
CA PRO A 351 -20.20 -11.08 18.93
C PRO A 351 -20.34 -12.60 19.12
N LEU A 352 -19.29 -13.36 18.76
CA LEU A 352 -19.26 -14.82 18.92
C LEU A 352 -18.66 -15.24 20.27
N TYR A 353 -17.65 -14.51 20.76
CA TYR A 353 -17.03 -14.78 22.05
C TYR A 353 -16.46 -13.49 22.68
N PRO A 354 -16.57 -13.30 24.02
CA PRO A 354 -17.25 -14.16 25.00
C PRO A 354 -18.76 -14.29 24.75
N ALA A 355 -19.30 -15.51 24.89
CA ALA A 355 -20.73 -15.79 24.80
C ALA A 355 -21.48 -15.25 26.03
N PHE A 356 -22.80 -15.04 25.90
CA PHE A 356 -23.68 -14.50 26.94
C PHE A 356 -23.80 -15.38 28.18
#